data_AF-Q3JBG5-F1
#
_entry.id   AF-Q3JBG5-F1
#
_cell.length_a   1.000
_cell.length_b   1.000
_cell.length_c   1.000
_cell.angle_alpha   90.00
_cell.angle_beta   90.00
_cell.angle_gamma   90.00
#
_symmetry.space_group_name_H-M   'P 1'
#
loop_
_entity.id
_entity.type
_entity.pdbx_description
1 polymer ?
#
loop_
_entity_poly.entity_id
_entity_poly.type
_entity_poly.pdbx_seq_one_letter_code
_entity_poly.pdbx_strand_id
1 'polypeptide(L)'
;MILPGAKLQWQFKAFYLYGAVEPLSGERFFLECSHHYSPELNPIERLWQHMKEQLSWVLFSTLDSLQQSVTDILHELTPRIIRSLIAYPFILSAFKYLEKWY
;
A
#
# COMPACT_ATOMS: atom_id res chain seq x y z
N MET A 1 18.77 38.02 -3.14
CA MET A 1 20.15 37.53 -3.00
C MET A 1 20.07 36.01 -2.85
N ILE A 2 20.45 35.25 -3.86
CA ILE A 2 20.38 33.76 -3.86
C ILE A 2 21.79 33.24 -3.62
N LEU A 3 21.99 32.39 -2.61
CA LEU A 3 23.28 31.80 -2.28
C LEU A 3 23.54 30.59 -3.22
N PRO A 4 24.65 30.57 -3.98
CA PRO A 4 25.01 29.46 -4.85
C PRO A 4 25.62 28.33 -4.00
N GLY A 5 24.87 27.27 -3.72
CA GLY A 5 25.40 26.11 -3.01
C GLY A 5 24.40 25.23 -2.27
N ALA A 6 23.12 25.62 -2.18
CA ALA A 6 22.10 24.75 -1.61
C ALA A 6 21.87 23.55 -2.55
N LYS A 7 22.36 22.36 -2.18
CA LYS A 7 21.96 21.11 -2.81
C LYS A 7 20.44 21.03 -2.72
N LEU A 8 19.76 21.04 -3.87
CA LEU A 8 18.33 20.80 -3.95
C LEU A 8 18.08 19.35 -3.52
N GLN A 9 17.90 19.13 -2.22
CA GLN A 9 17.54 17.83 -1.69
C GLN A 9 16.04 17.68 -1.89
N TRP A 10 15.65 16.98 -2.95
CA TRP A 10 14.24 16.63 -3.19
C TRP A 10 13.70 15.92 -1.95
N GLN A 11 12.84 16.60 -1.18
CA GLN A 11 12.06 15.93 -0.16
C GLN A 11 10.91 15.23 -0.86
N PHE A 12 11.14 13.99 -1.28
CA PHE A 12 10.08 13.15 -1.83
C PHE A 12 9.09 12.83 -0.71
N LYS A 13 7.95 13.51 -0.70
CA LYS A 13 6.81 13.12 0.15
C LYS A 13 5.91 12.22 -0.67
N ALA A 14 6.03 10.92 -0.47
CA ALA A 14 5.05 9.97 -0.99
C ALA A 14 3.76 10.08 -0.15
N PHE A 15 2.61 10.17 -0.82
CA PHE A 15 1.28 10.11 -0.22
C PHE A 15 0.44 9.16 -1.07
N TYR A 16 -0.42 8.38 -0.40
CA TYR A 16 -1.25 7.38 -1.06
C TYR A 16 -2.66 7.92 -1.11
N LEU A 17 -3.20 8.07 -2.32
CA LEU A 17 -4.58 8.50 -2.53
C LEU A 17 -5.41 7.28 -2.91
N TYR A 18 -6.33 6.89 -2.03
CA TYR A 18 -7.32 5.86 -2.30
C TYR A 18 -8.60 6.55 -2.74
N GLY A 19 -9.08 6.26 -3.95
CA GLY A 19 -10.31 6.82 -4.49
C GLY A 19 -11.32 5.73 -4.80
N ALA A 20 -12.56 5.90 -4.36
CA ALA A 20 -13.71 5.17 -4.85
C ALA A 20 -14.66 6.17 -5.53
N VAL A 21 -15.01 5.92 -6.78
CA VAL A 21 -15.92 6.77 -7.55
C VAL A 21 -17.07 5.90 -8.04
N GLU A 22 -18.29 6.30 -7.70
CA GLU A 22 -19.50 5.70 -8.23
C GLU A 22 -19.81 6.28 -9.62
N PRO A 23 -19.85 5.47 -10.68
CA PRO A 23 -19.96 5.97 -12.05
C PRO A 23 -21.35 6.53 -12.42
N LEU A 24 -22.41 6.13 -11.69
CA LEU A 24 -23.78 6.53 -12.01
C LEU A 24 -24.24 7.79 -11.27
N SER A 25 -23.89 7.93 -10.00
CA SER A 25 -24.22 9.11 -9.19
C SER A 25 -23.15 10.20 -9.25
N GLY A 26 -21.91 9.83 -9.56
CA GLY A 26 -20.75 10.71 -9.47
C GLY A 26 -20.26 10.93 -8.03
N GLU A 27 -20.78 10.19 -7.04
CA GLU A 27 -20.27 10.21 -5.67
C GLU A 27 -18.83 9.71 -5.63
N ARG A 28 -18.02 10.37 -4.79
CA ARG A 28 -16.59 10.12 -4.72
C ARG A 28 -16.14 10.13 -3.27
N PHE A 29 -15.41 9.11 -2.89
CA PHE A 29 -14.72 9.04 -1.62
C PHE A 29 -13.22 9.00 -1.89
N PHE A 30 -12.47 9.95 -1.33
CA PHE A 30 -11.01 9.97 -1.42
C PHE A 30 -10.41 9.96 -0.02
N LEU A 31 -9.43 9.08 0.20
CA LEU A 31 -8.65 9.00 1.41
C LEU A 31 -7.18 9.22 1.07
N GLU A 32 -6.59 10.25 1.68
CA GLU A 32 -5.16 10.53 1.59
C GLU A 32 -4.47 9.99 2.83
N CYS A 33 -3.54 9.05 2.65
CA CYS A 33 -2.67 8.54 3.71
C CYS A 33 -1.25 9.06 3.49
N SER A 34 -0.76 9.86 4.44
CA SER A 34 0.64 10.25 4.49
C SER A 34 1.45 9.14 5.19
N HIS A 35 2.41 8.53 4.49
CA HIS A 35 3.24 7.43 5.04
C HIS A 35 3.91 7.74 6.38
N HIS A 36 4.09 9.01 6.71
CA HIS A 36 4.90 9.45 7.85
C HIS A 36 4.16 9.43 9.19
N TYR A 37 2.82 9.32 9.20
CA TYR A 37 2.07 9.50 10.44
C TYR A 37 1.23 8.28 10.86
N SER A 38 0.91 7.34 9.95
CA SER A 38 0.12 6.14 10.30
C SER A 38 0.38 4.95 9.36
N PRO A 39 1.58 4.35 9.38
CA PRO A 39 1.88 3.15 8.58
C PRO A 39 0.91 1.99 8.87
N GLU A 40 0.37 1.89 10.08
CA GLU A 40 -0.65 0.92 10.47
C GLU A 40 -1.98 1.06 9.71
N LEU A 41 -2.24 2.22 9.08
CA LEU A 41 -3.44 2.47 8.28
C LEU A 41 -3.22 2.22 6.78
N ASN A 42 -1.98 2.03 6.34
CA ASN A 42 -1.69 1.77 4.94
C ASN A 42 -1.73 0.25 4.66
N PRO A 43 -2.68 -0.25 3.86
CA PRO A 43 -2.81 -1.68 3.62
C PRO A 43 -1.63 -2.28 2.86
N ILE A 44 -0.89 -1.49 2.07
CA ILE A 44 0.31 -1.97 1.39
C ILE A 44 1.43 -2.26 2.38
N GLU A 45 1.49 -1.53 3.50
CA GLU A 45 2.48 -1.77 4.55
C GLU A 45 2.22 -3.11 5.25
N ARG A 46 0.96 -3.49 5.48
CA ARG A 46 0.64 -4.83 6.01
C ARG A 46 1.01 -5.95 5.05
N LEU A 47 0.75 -5.76 3.76
CA LEU A 47 1.18 -6.72 2.74
C LEU A 47 2.70 -6.85 2.72
N TRP A 48 3.40 -5.71 2.80
CA TRP A 48 4.85 -5.65 2.84
C TRP A 48 5.43 -6.30 4.09
N GLN A 49 4.83 -6.09 5.26
CA GLN A 49 5.23 -6.78 6.49
C GLN A 49 5.08 -8.29 6.36
N HIS A 50 3.96 -8.77 5.82
CA HIS A 50 3.74 -10.20 5.58
C HIS A 50 4.81 -10.81 4.66
N MET A 51 5.18 -10.10 3.59
CA MET A 51 6.27 -10.54 2.70
C MET A 51 7.63 -10.54 3.42
N LYS A 52 7.94 -9.49 4.19
CA LYS A 52 9.22 -9.41 4.93
C LYS A 52 9.36 -10.49 6.00
N GLU A 53 8.28 -10.87 6.68
CA GLU A 53 8.31 -11.97 7.66
C GLU A 53 8.80 -13.26 7.00
N GLN A 54 8.34 -13.56 5.79
CA GLN A 54 8.76 -14.75 5.03
C GLN A 54 10.20 -14.67 4.54
N LEU A 55 10.70 -13.47 4.25
CA LEU A 55 12.08 -13.24 3.79
C LEU A 55 13.10 -13.10 4.93
N SER A 56 12.65 -12.76 6.14
CA SER A 56 13.52 -12.33 7.26
C SER A 56 14.52 -13.38 7.74
N TRP A 57 14.30 -14.66 7.43
CA TRP A 57 15.16 -15.77 7.84
C TRP A 57 15.95 -16.40 6.69
N VAL A 58 15.93 -15.79 5.51
CA VAL A 58 16.59 -16.31 4.30
C VAL A 58 17.77 -15.42 3.93
N LEU A 59 18.95 -16.03 3.83
CA LEU A 59 20.16 -15.34 3.38
C LEU A 59 20.35 -15.60 1.88
N PHE A 60 20.13 -14.56 1.08
CA PHE A 60 20.27 -14.63 -0.37
C PHE A 60 21.70 -14.33 -0.78
N SER A 61 22.29 -15.21 -1.61
CA SER A 61 23.64 -15.03 -2.14
C SER A 61 23.67 -14.22 -3.44
N THR A 62 22.54 -14.11 -4.14
CA THR A 62 22.41 -13.36 -5.41
C THR A 62 21.10 -12.56 -5.46
N LEU A 63 21.08 -11.49 -6.26
CA LEU A 63 19.88 -10.69 -6.50
C LEU A 63 18.77 -11.52 -7.16
N ASP A 64 19.13 -12.39 -8.11
CA ASP A 64 18.18 -13.28 -8.79
C ASP A 64 17.45 -14.21 -7.82
N SER A 65 18.16 -14.73 -6.80
CA SER A 65 17.55 -15.60 -5.79
C SER A 65 16.52 -14.85 -4.92
N LEU A 66 16.81 -13.59 -4.57
CA LEU A 66 15.86 -12.72 -3.88
C LEU A 66 14.64 -12.42 -4.76
N GLN A 67 14.87 -12.07 -6.02
CA GLN A 67 13.80 -11.76 -6.96
C GLN A 67 12.87 -12.96 -7.19
N GLN A 68 13.44 -14.17 -7.31
CA GLN A 68 12.65 -15.39 -7.45
C GLN A 68 11.80 -15.64 -6.20
N SER A 69 12.38 -15.58 -5.00
CA SER A 69 11.61 -15.77 -3.77
C SER A 69 10.51 -14.73 -3.57
N VAL A 70 10.77 -13.46 -3.91
CA VAL A 70 9.72 -12.43 -3.91
C VAL A 70 8.61 -12.78 -4.91
N THR A 71 8.97 -13.25 -6.10
CA THR A 71 8.01 -13.69 -7.12
C THR A 71 7.15 -14.84 -6.62
N ASP A 72 7.76 -15.84 -5.98
CA ASP A 72 7.05 -17.00 -5.44
C ASP A 72 6.07 -16.58 -4.34
N ILE A 73 6.49 -15.71 -3.42
CA ILE A 73 5.62 -15.13 -2.39
C ILE A 73 4.42 -14.41 -3.02
N LEU A 74 4.67 -13.61 -4.06
CA LEU A 74 3.59 -12.90 -4.76
C LEU A 74 2.61 -13.86 -5.45
N HIS A 75 3.08 -15.01 -5.95
CA HIS A 75 2.21 -16.05 -6.52
C HIS A 75 1.36 -16.75 -5.47
N GLU A 76 1.83 -16.87 -4.22
CA GLU A 76 1.08 -17.46 -3.12
C GLU A 76 0.02 -16.51 -2.52
N LEU A 77 0.08 -15.21 -2.83
CA LEU A 77 -0.90 -14.22 -2.39
C LEU A 77 -2.26 -14.43 -3.09
N THR A 78 -3.07 -15.31 -2.51
CA THR A 78 -4.45 -15.50 -2.95
C THR A 78 -5.33 -14.30 -2.58
N PRO A 79 -6.45 -14.07 -3.29
CA PRO A 79 -7.43 -13.04 -2.93
C PRO A 79 -7.94 -13.15 -1.48
N ARG A 80 -7.96 -14.37 -0.92
CA ARG A 80 -8.34 -14.62 0.48
C ARG A 80 -7.30 -14.07 1.45
N ILE A 81 -6.01 -14.32 1.18
CA ILE A 81 -4.89 -13.81 1.99
C ILE A 81 -4.84 -12.29 1.88
N ILE A 82 -4.88 -11.76 0.65
CA ILE A 82 -4.91 -10.31 0.40
C ILE A 82 -6.04 -9.67 1.21
N ARG A 83 -7.27 -10.18 1.09
CA ARG A 83 -8.42 -9.69 1.87
C ARG A 83 -8.14 -9.76 3.38
N SER A 84 -7.59 -10.85 3.89
CA SER A 84 -7.27 -10.95 5.33
C SER A 84 -6.25 -9.90 5.79
N LEU A 85 -5.31 -9.50 4.92
CA LEU A 85 -4.26 -8.53 5.24
C LEU A 85 -4.74 -7.08 5.10
N ILE A 86 -5.58 -6.79 4.09
CA ILE A 86 -5.93 -5.42 3.69
C ILE A 86 -7.38 -5.02 3.98
N ALA A 87 -8.25 -5.94 4.42
CA ALA A 87 -9.68 -5.64 4.66
C ALA A 87 -9.90 -4.92 6.00
N TYR A 88 -9.34 -3.72 6.11
CA TYR A 88 -9.60 -2.87 7.26
C TYR A 88 -11.08 -2.47 7.34
N PRO A 89 -11.64 -2.31 8.55
CA PRO A 89 -13.03 -1.91 8.73
C PRO A 89 -13.39 -0.62 7.99
N PHE A 90 -12.49 0.36 7.91
CA PHE A 90 -12.75 1.62 7.19
C PHE A 90 -12.84 1.43 5.67
N ILE A 91 -12.03 0.53 5.09
CA ILE A 91 -12.08 0.20 3.66
C ILE A 91 -13.36 -0.55 3.33
N LEU A 92 -13.70 -1.54 4.15
CA LEU A 92 -14.96 -2.28 4.01
C LEU A 92 -16.18 -1.38 4.21
N SER A 93 -16.10 -0.43 5.14
CA SER A 93 -17.18 0.55 5.38
C SER A 93 -17.37 1.46 4.18
N ALA A 94 -16.29 1.90 3.51
CA ALA A 94 -16.39 2.67 2.28
C ALA A 94 -17.08 1.87 1.16
N PHE A 95 -16.71 0.60 0.95
CA PHE A 95 -17.39 -0.26 -0.02
C PHE A 95 -18.86 -0.51 0.34
N LYS A 96 -19.16 -0.78 1.60
CA LYS A 96 -20.53 -1.02 2.07
C LYS A 96 -21.40 0.22 1.96
N TYR A 97 -20.82 1.41 2.16
CA TYR A 97 -21.53 2.67 1.95
C TYR A 97 -21.95 2.79 0.48
N LEU A 98 -21.07 2.44 -0.47
CA LEU A 98 -21.38 2.44 -1.90
C LEU A 98 -22.43 1.38 -2.28
N GLU A 99 -22.41 0.19 -1.68
CA GLU A 99 -23.43 -0.86 -1.95
C GLU A 99 -24.82 -0.54 -1.39
N LYS A 100 -24.91 0.25 -0.31
CA LYS A 100 -26.18 0.54 0.39
C LYS A 100 -27.13 1.49 -0.35
N TRP A 101 -26.67 2.11 -1.43
CA TRP A 101 -27.45 3.05 -2.25
C TRP A 101 -27.99 2.43 -3.55
N TYR A 102 -28.03 1.09 -3.63
CA TYR A 102 -28.83 0.29 -4.57
C TYR A 102 -30.01 -0.37 -3.85
#